data_AF-A0A7M2YVM1-F1
#
_entry.id   AF-A0A7M2YVM1-F1
#
_cell.length_a   1.000
_cell.length_b   1.000
_cell.length_c   1.000
_cell.angle_alpha   90.00
_cell.angle_beta   90.00
_cell.angle_gamma   90.00
#
_symmetry.space_group_name_H-M   'P 1'
#
loop_
_entity.id
_entity.type
_entity.pdbx_description
1 polymer ?
#
loop_
_entity_poly.entity_id
_entity_poly.type
_entity_poly.pdbx_seq_one_letter_code
_entity_poly.pdbx_strand_id
1 'polypeptide(L)' 'MDGKKRQRRLRSYLIGGVLGASAAVAAARRMRPRRSRRQAATGLGAFESAPCYRELLERERSDGP' A
#
# COMPACT_ATOMS: atom_id res chain seq x y z
N MET A 1 40.95 20.24 17.28
CA MET A 1 40.08 20.65 16.15
C MET A 1 39.37 19.47 15.44
N ASP A 2 39.57 18.21 15.83
CA ASP A 2 39.00 17.02 15.15
C ASP A 2 37.53 16.68 15.45
N GLY A 3 37.06 16.93 16.68
CA GLY A 3 35.68 16.59 17.07
C GLY A 3 34.62 17.31 16.22
N LYS A 4 34.84 18.60 15.92
CA LYS A 4 33.95 19.40 15.07
C LYS A 4 33.90 18.88 13.62
N LYS A 5 35.01 18.35 13.10
CA LYS A 5 35.08 17.76 11.74
C LYS A 5 34.34 16.41 11.68
N ARG A 6 34.44 15.58 12.72
CA ARG A 6 33.68 14.31 12.82
C ARG A 6 32.18 14.57 12.91
N GLN A 7 31.76 15.51 13.77
CA GLN A 7 30.34 15.86 13.94
C GLN A 7 29.71 16.38 12.64
N ARG A 8 30.44 17.21 11.87
CA ARG A 8 29.95 17.73 10.59
C ARG A 8 29.71 16.61 9.56
N ARG A 9 30.64 15.64 9.48
CA ARG A 9 30.50 14.47 8.60
C ARG A 9 29.32 13.58 9.01
N LEU A 10 29.17 13.34 10.30
CA LEU A 10 28.06 12.53 10.82
C LEU A 10 26.69 13.15 10.48
N ARG A 11 26.56 14.48 10.59
CA ARG A 11 25.36 15.21 10.19
C ARG A 11 25.05 15.05 8.70
N SER A 12 26.06 15.14 7.83
CA SER A 12 25.86 14.95 6.39
C SER A 12 25.36 13.54 6.06
N TYR A 13 25.88 12.51 6.74
CA TYR A 13 25.38 11.13 6.58
C TYR A 13 23.93 10.96 7.06
N LEU A 14 23.57 11.55 8.19
CA LEU A 14 22.19 11.49 8.70
C LEU A 14 21.22 12.18 7.75
N ILE A 15 21.57 13.37 7.25
CA ILE A 15 20.73 14.12 6.30
C ILE A 15 20.58 13.33 5.00
N GLY A 16 21.69 12.82 4.45
CA GLY A 16 21.66 11.99 3.24
C GLY A 16 20.83 10.72 3.42
N GLY A 17 20.95 10.05 4.56
CA GLY A 17 20.18 8.86 4.91
C GLY A 17 18.68 9.13 4.98
N VAL A 18 18.26 10.21 5.66
CA VAL A 18 16.84 10.59 5.77
C VAL A 18 16.26 10.96 4.39
N LEU A 19 17.02 11.71 3.59
CA LEU A 19 16.59 12.11 2.25
C LEU A 19 16.44 10.89 1.32
N GLY A 20 17.39 9.97 1.34
CA GLY A 20 17.34 8.72 0.58
C GLY A 20 16.19 7.80 1.00
N ALA A 21 15.98 7.63 2.31
CA ALA A 21 14.88 6.84 2.85
C ALA A 21 13.51 7.43 2.44
N SER A 22 13.37 8.76 2.51
CA SER A 22 12.15 9.45 2.10
C SER A 22 11.86 9.28 0.61
N ALA A 23 12.89 9.40 -0.23
CA ALA A 23 12.77 9.17 -1.67
C ALA A 23 12.39 7.70 -1.99
N ALA A 24 13.00 6.73 -1.31
CA ALA A 24 12.67 5.32 -1.47
C ALA A 24 11.22 5.01 -1.09
N VAL A 25 10.73 5.57 0.03
CA VAL A 25 9.33 5.43 0.46
C VAL A 25 8.37 6.07 -0.55
N ALA A 26 8.69 7.26 -1.06
CA ALA A 26 7.86 7.93 -2.07
C ALA A 26 7.82 7.13 -3.38
N ALA A 27 8.97 6.62 -3.84
CA ALA A 27 9.07 5.77 -5.01
C ALA A 27 8.28 4.47 -4.83
N ALA A 28 8.38 3.81 -3.67
CA ALA A 28 7.60 2.63 -3.35
C ALA A 28 6.09 2.91 -3.34
N ARG A 29 5.65 4.05 -2.81
CA ARG A 29 4.24 4.47 -2.87
C ARG A 29 3.77 4.75 -4.30
N ARG A 30 4.62 5.34 -5.14
CA ARG A 30 4.32 5.62 -6.56
C ARG A 30 4.28 4.34 -7.40
N MET A 31 5.19 3.41 -7.14
CA MET A 31 5.30 2.14 -7.84
C MET A 31 4.28 1.11 -7.35
N ARG A 32 3.76 1.24 -6.12
CA ARG A 32 2.69 0.36 -5.65
C ARG A 32 1.49 0.58 -6.59
N PRO A 33 1.17 -0.39 -7.46
CA PRO A 33 0.05 -0.25 -8.36
C PRO A 33 -1.15 -0.05 -7.45
N ARG A 34 -1.97 0.97 -7.72
CA ARG A 34 -3.29 1.10 -7.10
C ARG A 34 -4.02 -0.22 -7.32
N ARG A 35 -3.96 -1.12 -6.34
CA ARG A 35 -4.47 -2.50 -6.39
C ARG A 35 -6.00 -2.57 -6.46
N SER A 36 -6.64 -1.44 -6.77
CA SER A 36 -8.04 -1.12 -6.46
C SER A 36 -8.92 -0.88 -7.69
N ARG A 37 -8.48 -1.17 -8.92
CA ARG A 37 -9.40 -1.01 -10.07
C ARG A 37 -9.40 -2.10 -11.13
N ARG A 38 -8.43 -3.02 -11.14
CA ARG A 38 -8.31 -4.03 -12.21
C ARG A 38 -7.65 -5.33 -11.74
N GLN A 39 -7.97 -5.82 -10.55
CA GLN A 39 -7.99 -7.28 -10.44
C GLN A 39 -9.34 -7.65 -11.05
N ALA A 40 -9.36 -7.89 -12.36
CA ALA A 40 -10.44 -8.67 -12.95
C ALA A 40 -10.55 -9.90 -12.07
N ALA A 41 -11.63 -10.02 -11.32
CA ALA A 41 -11.73 -11.05 -10.30
C ALA A 41 -11.62 -12.39 -11.04
N THR A 42 -10.53 -13.10 -10.83
CA THR A 42 -10.26 -14.36 -11.53
C THR A 42 -10.89 -15.51 -10.75
N GLY A 43 -11.52 -16.45 -11.45
CA GLY A 43 -12.18 -17.60 -10.83
C GLY A 43 -13.49 -17.22 -10.14
N LEU A 44 -13.77 -17.82 -8.98
CA LEU A 44 -15.03 -17.65 -8.24
C LEU A 44 -15.31 -16.19 -7.83
N GLY A 45 -14.28 -15.38 -7.64
CA GLY A 45 -14.43 -13.95 -7.34
C GLY A 45 -15.10 -13.13 -8.44
N ALA A 46 -15.12 -13.61 -9.69
CA ALA A 46 -15.91 -13.00 -10.76
C ALA A 46 -17.41 -13.08 -10.46
N PHE A 47 -17.85 -14.23 -9.94
CA PHE A 47 -19.25 -14.53 -9.69
C PHE A 47 -19.77 -13.85 -8.42
N GLU A 48 -18.91 -13.65 -7.41
CA GLU A 48 -19.24 -12.88 -6.20
C GLU A 48 -19.56 -11.40 -6.49
N SER A 49 -19.12 -10.90 -7.64
CA SER A 49 -19.43 -9.54 -8.09
C SER A 49 -20.73 -9.43 -8.89
N ALA A 50 -21.36 -10.56 -9.26
CA ALA A 50 -22.60 -10.56 -10.02
C ALA A 50 -23.76 -10.00 -9.18
N PRO A 51 -24.65 -9.18 -9.76
CA PRO A 51 -25.82 -8.65 -9.05
C PRO A 51 -26.65 -9.78 -8.44
N CYS A 52 -27.04 -10.78 -9.24
CA CYS A 52 -27.84 -11.91 -8.75
C CYS A 52 -27.27 -12.66 -7.53
N TYR A 53 -25.94 -12.65 -7.32
CA TYR A 53 -25.31 -13.25 -6.15
C TYR A 53 -25.46 -12.38 -4.88
N ARG A 54 -25.42 -11.05 -5.02
CA ARG A 54 -25.61 -10.12 -3.90
C ARG A 54 -27.03 -10.17 -3.35
N GLU A 55 -28.02 -10.17 -4.24
CA GLU A 55 -29.42 -10.27 -3.88
C GLU A 55 -29.73 -11.59 -3.15
N LEU A 56 -29.07 -12.69 -3.51
CA LEU A 56 -29.19 -13.97 -2.81
C LEU A 56 -28.61 -13.89 -1.39
N LEU A 57 -27.43 -13.29 -1.25
CA LEU A 57 -26.73 -13.12 0.03
C LEU A 57 -27.49 -12.18 0.98
N GLU A 58 -28.12 -11.14 0.45
CA GLU A 58 -28.97 -10.21 1.22
C GLU A 58 -30.22 -10.91 1.75
N ARG A 59 -30.83 -11.81 0.98
CA ARG A 59 -31.93 -12.66 1.44
C ARG A 59 -31.47 -13.60 2.54
N GLU A 60 -30.35 -14.30 2.36
CA GLU A 60 -29.83 -15.24 3.35
C GLU A 60 -29.47 -14.55 4.69
N ARG A 61 -29.03 -13.29 4.66
CA ARG A 61 -28.82 -12.48 5.88
C ARG A 61 -30.10 -12.00 6.54
N SER A 62 -31.14 -11.75 5.74
CA SER A 62 -32.44 -11.28 6.24
C SER A 62 -33.33 -12.43 6.71
N ASP A 63 -33.07 -13.63 6.21
CA ASP A 63 -33.81 -14.88 6.43
C ASP A 63 -33.04 -15.86 7.35
N GLY A 64 -31.88 -15.43 7.88
CA GLY A 64 -31.14 -16.16 8.91
C GLY A 64 -31.90 -16.19 10.24
N PRO A 65 -31.67 -17.20 11.10
CA PRO A 65 -32.51 -17.52 12.26
C PRO A 65 -32.62 -16.41 13.31
#